data_AF-A0A9E2VKV1-F1
#
_entry.id   AF-A0A9E2VKV1-F1
#
_cell.length_a   1.000
_cell.length_b   1.000
_cell.length_c   1.000
_cell.angle_alpha   90.00
_cell.angle_beta   90.00
_cell.angle_gamma   90.00
#
_symmetry.space_group_name_H-M   'P 1'
#
loop_
_entity.id
_entity.type
_entity.pdbx_description
1 polymer ?
#
loop_
_entity_poly.entity_id
_entity_poly.type
_entity_poly.pdbx_seq_one_letter_code
_entity_poly.pdbx_strand_id
1 'polypeptide(L)'
;RGIGIINVAAMFGVKSIRTEKRVDLVVTLKAWIEGADVDRLGIEEEFVSILGVNIPHIVIPVRPGRDLARLVEVAAFQTKLKASGYNPAKELDDRLIAKMARHRL
;
A
#
# COMPACT_ATOMS: atom_id res chain seq x y z
N ARG A 1 2.49 -26.36 1.94
CA ARG A 1 2.39 -25.68 3.25
C ARG A 1 2.50 -26.74 4.34
N GLY A 2 3.52 -26.73 5.21
CA GLY A 2 3.89 -27.89 6.06
C GLY A 2 4.08 -27.61 7.56
N ILE A 3 3.55 -26.48 8.06
CA ILE A 3 3.84 -25.98 9.42
C ILE A 3 2.64 -26.11 10.38
N GLY A 4 1.47 -26.51 9.88
CA GLY A 4 0.26 -26.66 10.69
C GLY A 4 -0.27 -25.34 11.27
N ILE A 5 -1.00 -25.44 12.38
CA ILE A 5 -1.54 -24.31 13.14
C ILE A 5 -0.43 -23.77 14.05
N ILE A 6 -0.29 -22.44 14.11
CA ILE A 6 0.70 -21.76 14.96
C ILE A 6 0.03 -20.75 15.88
N ASN A 7 0.63 -20.53 17.06
CA ASN A 7 0.21 -19.47 18.00
C ASN A 7 1.18 -18.28 17.93
N VAL A 8 0.77 -17.24 17.20
CA VAL A 8 1.59 -16.03 16.98
C VAL A 8 1.89 -15.30 18.29
N ALA A 9 0.93 -15.21 19.21
CA ALA A 9 1.11 -14.52 20.49
C ALA A 9 2.12 -15.23 21.40
N ALA A 10 2.12 -16.57 21.41
CA ALA A 10 3.09 -17.35 22.18
C ALA A 10 4.52 -17.22 21.61
N MET A 11 4.65 -17.10 20.29
CA MET A 11 5.94 -17.04 19.61
C MET A 11 6.56 -15.63 19.60
N PHE A 12 5.75 -14.59 19.39
CA PHE A 12 6.21 -13.22 19.16
C PHE A 12 5.70 -12.21 20.22
N GLY A 13 5.03 -12.71 21.26
CA GLY A 13 4.50 -11.92 22.37
C GLY A 13 3.21 -11.16 22.04
N VAL A 14 2.59 -10.60 23.08
CA VAL A 14 1.28 -9.91 22.99
C VAL A 14 1.28 -8.71 22.03
N LYS A 15 2.44 -8.09 21.77
CA LYS A 15 2.55 -6.95 20.84
C LYS A 15 2.26 -7.33 19.38
N SER A 16 2.34 -8.61 19.03
CA SER A 16 2.09 -9.13 17.68
C SER A 16 0.61 -9.32 17.33
N ILE A 17 -0.28 -9.21 18.32
CA ILE A 17 -1.73 -9.38 18.14
C ILE A 17 -2.50 -8.10 18.47
N ARG A 18 -3.69 -7.94 17.88
CA ARG A 18 -4.66 -6.90 18.22
C ARG A 18 -6.05 -7.53 18.17
N THR A 19 -6.88 -7.27 19.19
CA THR A 19 -8.26 -7.77 19.26
C THR A 19 -9.14 -7.11 18.22
N GLU A 20 -8.93 -5.82 17.97
CA GLU A 20 -9.69 -5.04 17.01
C GLU A 20 -8.78 -4.09 16.22
N LYS A 21 -9.17 -3.84 14.96
CA LYS A 21 -8.55 -2.83 14.11
C LYS A 21 -9.52 -2.37 13.03
N ARG A 22 -9.57 -1.07 12.78
CA ARG A 22 -10.30 -0.50 11.63
C ARG A 22 -9.64 -0.91 10.31
N VAL A 23 -10.44 -1.24 9.32
CA VAL A 23 -9.97 -1.54 7.95
C VAL A 23 -9.80 -0.22 7.20
N ASP A 24 -8.55 0.17 6.97
CA ASP A 24 -8.18 1.42 6.29
C ASP A 24 -7.74 1.21 4.83
N LEU A 25 -7.45 -0.03 4.43
CA LEU A 25 -6.91 -0.39 3.12
C LEU A 25 -7.24 -1.85 2.79
N VAL A 26 -7.58 -2.13 1.54
CA VAL A 26 -7.68 -3.48 0.99
C VAL A 26 -6.54 -3.70 0.00
N VAL A 27 -5.76 -4.76 0.18
CA VAL A 27 -4.69 -5.15 -0.76
C VAL A 27 -5.01 -6.50 -1.39
N THR A 28 -5.20 -6.50 -2.71
CA THR A 28 -5.43 -7.73 -3.48
C THR A 28 -4.13 -8.23 -4.10
N LEU A 29 -3.74 -9.46 -3.77
CA LEU A 29 -2.59 -10.11 -4.38
C LEU A 29 -3.03 -10.86 -5.63
N LYS A 30 -2.63 -10.39 -6.82
CA LYS A 30 -2.99 -11.01 -8.10
C LYS A 30 -1.77 -11.71 -8.71
N ALA A 31 -1.95 -12.90 -9.26
CA ALA A 31 -0.88 -13.55 -10.01
C ALA A 31 -0.47 -12.66 -11.20
N TRP A 32 0.84 -12.51 -11.43
CA TRP A 32 1.30 -11.83 -12.63
C TRP A 32 0.96 -12.65 -13.87
N ILE A 33 0.27 -12.03 -14.82
CA ILE A 33 -0.03 -12.62 -16.14
C ILE A 33 0.58 -11.69 -17.19
N GLU A 34 1.35 -12.24 -18.12
CA GLU A 34 1.86 -11.47 -19.26
C GLU A 34 0.67 -10.96 -20.10
N GLY A 35 0.68 -9.65 -20.38
CA GLY A 35 -0.43 -9.00 -21.10
C GLY A 35 -1.58 -8.50 -20.23
N ALA A 36 -1.57 -8.73 -18.91
CA ALA A 36 -2.48 -8.03 -18.02
C ALA A 36 -2.08 -6.55 -17.93
N ASP A 37 -3.00 -5.66 -18.30
CA ASP A 37 -2.91 -4.25 -17.96
C ASP A 37 -2.96 -4.14 -16.44
N VAL A 38 -1.78 -4.10 -15.84
CA VAL A 38 -1.62 -3.54 -14.51
C VAL A 38 -1.49 -2.06 -14.77
N ASP A 39 -2.43 -1.24 -14.29
CA ASP A 39 -2.31 0.21 -14.37
C ASP A 39 -0.96 0.61 -13.79
N ARG A 40 -0.02 0.95 -14.68
CA ARG A 40 1.37 1.26 -14.34
C ARG A 40 1.53 2.71 -13.91
N LEU A 41 0.44 3.49 -13.94
CA LEU A 41 0.46 4.92 -13.71
C LEU A 41 -0.04 5.26 -12.30
N GLY A 42 -0.87 4.40 -11.69
CA GLY A 42 -1.37 4.61 -10.32
C GLY A 42 -2.17 5.91 -10.20
N ILE A 43 -2.84 6.30 -11.28
CA ILE A 43 -3.56 7.57 -11.41
C ILE A 43 -4.99 7.42 -10.88
N GLU A 44 -5.60 6.23 -11.02
CA GLU A 44 -6.94 5.99 -10.52
C GLU A 44 -6.93 5.42 -9.10
N GLU A 45 -7.66 6.07 -8.19
CA GLU A 45 -7.91 5.53 -6.86
C GLU A 45 -9.06 4.53 -6.92
N GLU A 46 -8.73 3.25 -6.77
CA GLU A 46 -9.73 2.19 -6.63
C GLU A 46 -10.25 2.10 -5.20
N PHE A 47 -11.51 1.67 -5.06
CA PHE A 47 -12.16 1.45 -3.77
C PHE A 47 -12.93 0.13 -3.75
N VAL A 48 -12.96 -0.52 -2.59
CA VAL A 48 -13.86 -1.65 -2.30
C VAL A 48 -14.89 -1.19 -1.27
N SER A 49 -16.17 -1.43 -1.56
CA SER A 49 -17.24 -1.18 -0.58
C SER A 49 -17.35 -2.35 0.39
N ILE A 50 -17.15 -2.09 1.68
CA ILE A 50 -17.36 -3.06 2.76
C ILE A 50 -18.39 -2.48 3.72
N LEU A 51 -19.53 -3.14 3.86
CA LEU A 51 -20.65 -2.69 4.70
C LEU A 51 -21.09 -1.23 4.39
N GLY A 52 -21.06 -0.84 3.12
CA GLY A 52 -21.41 0.50 2.67
C GLY A 52 -20.32 1.55 2.83
N VAL A 53 -19.14 1.19 3.36
CA VAL A 53 -17.98 2.08 3.48
C VAL A 53 -17.02 1.80 2.32
N ASN A 54 -16.69 2.85 1.56
CA ASN A 54 -15.67 2.76 0.50
C ASN A 54 -14.28 2.82 1.11
N ILE A 55 -13.51 1.75 0.93
CA ILE A 55 -12.16 1.58 1.48
C ILE A 55 -11.18 1.58 0.31
N PRO A 56 -10.07 2.34 0.39
CA PRO A 56 -9.03 2.33 -0.64
C PRO A 56 -8.58 0.90 -1.01
N HIS A 57 -8.34 0.68 -2.28
CA HIS A 57 -7.97 -0.62 -2.83
C HIS A 57 -6.67 -0.54 -3.64
N ILE A 58 -5.77 -1.48 -3.40
CA ILE A 58 -4.49 -1.59 -4.13
C ILE A 58 -4.32 -3.03 -4.60
N VAL A 59 -4.06 -3.22 -5.89
CA VAL A 59 -3.72 -4.53 -6.46
C VAL A 59 -2.21 -4.66 -6.58
N ILE A 60 -1.63 -5.64 -5.89
CA ILE A 60 -0.20 -5.94 -5.98
C ILE A 60 0.00 -7.23 -6.79
N PRO A 61 0.73 -7.17 -7.91
CA PRO A 61 1.07 -8.37 -8.65
C PRO A 61 2.12 -9.21 -7.92
N VAL A 62 1.85 -10.50 -7.80
CA VAL A 62 2.74 -11.50 -7.22
C VAL A 62 3.67 -12.05 -8.29
N ARG A 63 4.97 -11.90 -8.07
CA ARG A 63 6.02 -12.55 -8.85
C ARG A 63 7.06 -13.19 -7.92
N PRO A 64 7.62 -14.35 -8.27
CA PRO A 64 8.78 -14.89 -7.56
C PRO A 64 9.92 -13.86 -7.47
N GLY A 65 10.62 -13.84 -6.34
CA GLY A 65 11.72 -12.90 -6.09
C GLY A 65 11.33 -11.52 -5.55
N ARG A 66 10.03 -11.24 -5.34
CA ARG A 66 9.58 -10.01 -4.66
C ARG A 66 9.23 -10.26 -3.20
N ASP A 67 9.66 -9.36 -2.32
CA ASP A 67 9.25 -9.34 -0.92
C ASP A 67 7.83 -8.78 -0.80
N LEU A 68 6.84 -9.68 -0.71
CA LEU A 68 5.43 -9.31 -0.60
C LEU A 68 5.12 -8.60 0.73
N ALA A 69 5.76 -8.98 1.83
CA ALA A 69 5.52 -8.36 3.12
C ALA A 69 5.92 -6.88 3.08
N ARG A 70 7.10 -6.60 2.50
CA ARG A 70 7.58 -5.22 2.32
C ARG A 70 6.71 -4.41 1.37
N LEU A 71 6.20 -5.00 0.30
CA LEU A 71 5.28 -4.31 -0.61
C LEU A 71 3.96 -3.93 0.07
N VAL A 72 3.37 -4.85 0.84
CA VAL A 72 2.15 -4.58 1.62
C VAL A 72 2.40 -3.50 2.69
N GLU A 73 3.56 -3.54 3.35
CA GLU A 73 3.95 -2.54 4.35
C GLU A 73 4.04 -1.13 3.74
N VAL A 74 4.71 -1.00 2.59
CA VAL A 74 4.83 0.29 1.87
C VAL A 74 3.46 0.81 1.43
N ALA A 75 2.57 -0.06 0.93
CA ALA A 75 1.21 0.32 0.55
C ALA A 75 0.41 0.86 1.76
N ALA A 76 0.54 0.22 2.92
CA ALA A 76 -0.08 0.67 4.16
C ALA A 76 0.48 2.03 4.62
N PHE A 77 1.79 2.24 4.53
CA PHE A 77 2.42 3.53 4.83
C PHE A 77 1.93 4.64 3.90
N GLN A 78 1.93 4.40 2.60
CA GLN A 78 1.44 5.37 1.61
C GLN A 78 -0.02 5.77 1.88
N THR A 79 -0.87 4.80 2.20
CA THR A 79 -2.28 5.07 2.52
C THR A 79 -2.42 5.95 3.77
N LYS A 80 -1.61 5.69 4.81
CA LYS A 80 -1.56 6.54 6.01
C LYS A 80 -1.06 7.95 5.71
N LEU A 81 -0.04 8.09 4.87
CA LEU A 81 0.51 9.39 4.46
C LEU A 81 -0.54 10.22 3.70
N LYS A 82 -1.24 9.60 2.73
CA LYS A 82 -2.36 10.23 2.03
C LYS A 82 -3.45 10.67 3.02
N ALA A 83 -3.84 9.79 3.94
CA ALA A 83 -4.86 10.08 4.95
C ALA A 83 -4.45 11.19 5.94
N SER A 84 -3.15 11.39 6.19
CA SER A 84 -2.66 12.50 7.02
C SER A 84 -2.61 13.85 6.28
N GLY A 85 -3.12 13.92 5.03
CA GLY A 85 -3.10 15.14 4.21
C GLY A 85 -1.73 15.46 3.61
N TYR A 86 -0.77 14.53 3.72
CA TYR A 86 0.54 14.68 3.11
C TYR A 86 0.45 14.18 1.67
N ASN A 87 0.65 15.07 0.71
CA ASN A 87 0.66 14.74 -0.72
C ASN A 87 2.11 14.80 -1.24
N PRO A 88 2.82 13.65 -1.29
CA PRO A 88 4.21 13.59 -1.75
C PRO A 88 4.38 14.09 -3.19
N ALA A 89 3.37 13.91 -4.04
CA ALA A 89 3.40 14.36 -5.43
C ALA A 89 3.36 15.89 -5.50
N LYS A 90 2.53 16.53 -4.67
CA LYS A 90 2.49 17.99 -4.54
C LYS A 90 3.80 18.55 -3.99
N GLU A 91 4.37 17.93 -2.95
CA GLU A 91 5.65 18.40 -2.41
C GLU A 91 6.81 18.21 -3.39
N LEU A 92 6.78 17.14 -4.20
CA LEU A 92 7.75 16.94 -5.27
C LEU A 92 7.61 18.01 -6.36
N ASP A 93 6.38 18.34 -6.76
CA ASP A 93 6.07 19.39 -7.73
C ASP A 93 6.53 20.77 -7.22
N ASP A 94 6.17 21.13 -6.00
CA ASP A 94 6.59 22.37 -5.34
C ASP A 94 8.13 22.48 -5.28
N ARG A 95 8.83 21.37 -4.99
CA ARG A 95 10.30 21.32 -4.99
C ARG A 95 10.89 21.47 -6.38
N LEU A 96 10.29 20.86 -7.41
CA LEU A 96 10.70 20.98 -8.80
C LEU A 96 10.55 22.41 -9.31
N ILE A 97 9.39 23.03 -9.07
CA ILE A 97 9.13 24.45 -9.41
C ILE A 97 10.15 25.36 -8.73
N ALA A 98 10.40 25.18 -7.43
CA ALA A 98 11.39 25.96 -6.70
C ALA A 98 12.83 25.75 -7.21
N LYS A 99 13.15 24.57 -7.77
CA LYS A 99 14.47 24.30 -8.37
C LYS A 99 14.60 24.90 -9.77
N MET A 100 13.54 24.85 -10.57
CA MET A 100 13.48 25.49 -11.89
C MET A 100 13.57 27.03 -11.79
N ALA A 101 12.90 27.63 -10.80
CA ALA A 101 12.96 29.07 -10.56
C ALA A 101 14.37 29.57 -10.20
N ARG A 102 15.16 28.75 -9.49
CA ARG A 102 16.55 29.07 -9.12
C ARG A 102 17.55 28.96 -10.26
N HIS A 103 17.24 28.20 -11.31
CA HIS A 103 18.14 27.96 -12.42
C HIS A 103 17.94 28.95 -13.60
N ARG A 104 17.00 29.89 -13.45
CA ARG A 104 16.65 30.93 -14.44
C ARG A 104 17.24 32.31 -14.11
N LEU A 105 18.01 32.42 -13.01
CA LEU A 105 18.92 33.53 -12.69
C LEU A 105 20.35 33.08 -12.93
#